data_AF-A0A2V8FRH2-F1
#
_entry.id   AF-A0A2V8FRH2-F1
#
_cell.length_a   1.000
_cell.length_b   1.000
_cell.length_c   1.000
_cell.angle_alpha   90.00
_cell.angle_beta   90.00
_cell.angle_gamma   90.00
#
_symmetry.space_group_name_H-M   'P 1'
#
loop_
_entity.id
_entity.type
_entity.pdbx_description
1 polymer ?
#
loop_
_entity_poly.entity_id
_entity_poly.type
_entity_poly.pdbx_seq_one_letter_code
_entity_poly.pdbx_strand_id
1 'polypeptide(L)' 'LPFKASAGPDLHERLFADLPSLDEIERRYLLHVIEQVGGNRTRAAEVLGIDRRTLYRMAERFGIDLKDDAGSGAA' A
#
# COMPACT_ATOMS: atom_id res chain seq x y z
N LEU A 1 19.46 7.33 7.71
CA LEU A 1 19.80 6.04 7.06
C LEU A 1 18.99 5.95 5.76
N PRO A 2 19.62 5.92 4.56
CA PRO A 2 18.87 5.73 3.32
C PRO A 2 18.45 4.26 3.19
N PHE A 3 17.16 4.03 2.96
CA PHE A 3 16.57 2.72 2.68
C PHE A 3 17.30 2.12 1.47
N LYS A 4 17.99 1.00 1.66
CA LYS A 4 18.83 0.38 0.63
C LYS A 4 17.90 -0.19 -0.46
N ALA A 5 17.67 0.59 -1.51
CA ALA A 5 16.95 0.17 -2.71
C ALA A 5 17.76 -0.92 -3.43
N SER A 6 17.51 -2.18 -3.11
CA SER A 6 18.03 -3.32 -3.87
C SER A 6 17.08 -3.63 -5.02
N ALA A 7 17.48 -3.23 -6.23
CA ALA A 7 17.12 -3.83 -7.52
C ALA A 7 15.62 -4.13 -7.81
N GLY A 8 14.70 -3.34 -7.26
CA GLY A 8 13.35 -3.18 -7.82
C GLY A 8 13.32 -1.98 -8.77
N PRO A 9 12.32 -1.85 -9.65
CA PRO A 9 12.11 -0.59 -10.35
C PRO A 9 12.03 0.52 -9.31
N ASP A 10 12.70 1.62 -9.62
CA ASP A 10 12.75 2.84 -8.82
C ASP A 10 11.32 3.19 -8.32
N LEU A 11 11.21 3.60 -7.05
CA LEU A 11 9.91 3.98 -6.47
C LEU A 11 9.25 5.07 -7.31
N HIS A 12 10.06 5.99 -7.84
CA HIS A 12 9.58 7.04 -8.70
C HIS A 12 9.03 6.48 -10.02
N GLU A 13 9.71 5.55 -10.69
CA GLU A 13 9.22 4.82 -11.87
C GLU A 13 7.87 4.13 -11.58
N ARG A 14 7.80 3.37 -10.47
CA ARG A 14 6.57 2.63 -10.10
C ARG A 14 5.38 3.57 -9.86
N LEU A 15 5.61 4.73 -9.25
CA LEU A 15 4.55 5.66 -8.87
C LEU A 15 4.22 6.69 -9.96
N PHE A 16 5.19 7.09 -10.80
CA PHE A 16 5.07 8.27 -11.67
C PHE A 16 5.38 8.05 -13.16
N ALA A 17 5.80 6.86 -13.61
CA ALA A 17 6.25 6.63 -15.00
C ALA A 17 5.26 7.07 -16.10
N ASP A 18 3.96 7.09 -15.84
CA ASP A 18 2.91 7.40 -16.82
C ASP A 18 2.23 8.75 -16.58
N LEU A 19 2.77 9.61 -15.71
CA LEU A 19 2.06 10.76 -15.11
C LEU A 19 0.61 10.39 -14.71
N PRO A 20 0.44 9.35 -13.87
CA PRO A 20 -0.87 8.89 -13.45
C PRO A 20 -1.67 9.99 -12.73
N SER A 21 -2.99 9.83 -12.72
CA SER A 21 -3.86 10.69 -11.91
C SER A 21 -3.50 10.58 -10.42
N LEU A 22 -3.89 11.59 -9.64
CA LEU A 22 -3.69 11.58 -8.20
C LEU A 22 -4.28 10.32 -7.55
N ASP A 23 -5.46 9.88 -8.02
CA ASP A 23 -6.13 8.66 -7.59
C ASP A 23 -5.29 7.40 -7.85
N GLU A 24 -4.64 7.33 -9.00
CA GLU A 24 -3.81 6.17 -9.36
C GLU A 24 -2.49 6.18 -8.57
N ILE A 25 -1.90 7.35 -8.31
CA ILE A 25 -0.75 7.48 -7.40
C ILE A 25 -1.14 7.00 -5.99
N GLU A 26 -2.30 7.46 -5.49
CA GLU A 26 -2.83 7.09 -4.18
C GLU A 26 -3.07 5.57 -4.10
N ARG A 27 -3.65 4.97 -5.14
CA ARG A 27 -3.84 3.52 -5.27
C ARG A 27 -2.51 2.76 -5.25
N ARG A 28 -1.54 3.17 -6.07
CA ARG A 28 -0.22 2.53 -6.17
C ARG A 28 0.53 2.62 -4.84
N TYR A 29 0.46 3.76 -4.16
CA TYR A 29 1.09 3.95 -2.86
C TYR A 29 0.41 3.13 -1.75
N LEU A 30 -0.93 3.07 -1.74
CA LEU A 30 -1.69 2.24 -0.83
C LEU A 30 -1.29 0.76 -0.94
N LEU A 31 -1.22 0.23 -2.17
CA LEU A 31 -0.76 -1.14 -2.42
C LEU A 31 0.68 -1.36 -1.94
N HIS A 32 1.58 -0.41 -2.22
CA HIS A 32 2.96 -0.49 -1.78
C HIS A 32 3.06 -0.57 -0.24
N VAL A 33 2.33 0.27 0.48
CA VAL A 33 2.35 0.24 1.96
C VAL A 33 1.80 -1.08 2.49
N ILE A 34 0.69 -1.57 1.94
CA ILE A 34 0.09 -2.86 2.35
C ILE A 34 1.07 -4.02 2.15
N GLU A 35 1.78 -4.05 1.01
CA GLU A 35 2.82 -5.03 0.72
C GLU A 35 3.98 -4.94 1.73
N GLN A 36 4.47 -3.72 2.01
CA GLN A 36 5.57 -3.51 2.96
C GLN A 36 5.24 -3.90 4.40
N VAL A 37 3.98 -3.76 4.81
CA VAL A 37 3.53 -4.17 6.16
C VAL A 37 3.02 -5.62 6.20
N GLY A 38 3.13 -6.37 5.11
CA GLY A 38 2.74 -7.78 5.02
C GLY A 38 1.23 -8.00 5.20
N GLY A 39 0.40 -7.12 4.66
CA GLY A 39 -1.07 -7.23 4.77
C GLY A 39 -1.66 -6.74 6.11
N ASN A 40 -0.81 -6.25 7.03
CA ASN A 40 -1.28 -5.69 8.29
C ASN A 40 -1.93 -4.31 8.10
N ARG A 41 -3.26 -4.29 7.99
CA ARG A 41 -4.06 -3.07 7.83
C ARG A 41 -3.89 -2.02 8.93
N THR A 42 -3.78 -2.45 10.19
CA THR A 42 -3.59 -1.51 11.31
C THR A 42 -2.27 -0.78 11.12
N ARG A 43 -1.21 -1.52 10.80
CA ARG A 43 0.10 -0.95 10.52
C ARG A 43 0.09 -0.12 9.22
N ALA A 44 -0.65 -0.52 8.19
CA ALA A 44 -0.81 0.28 6.97
C ALA A 44 -1.47 1.64 7.26
N ALA A 45 -2.55 1.65 8.04
CA ALA A 45 -3.24 2.89 8.43
C ALA A 45 -2.32 3.82 9.25
N GLU A 46 -1.54 3.25 10.19
CA GLU A 46 -0.54 3.99 10.96
C GLU A 46 0.56 4.59 10.07
N VAL A 47 1.10 3.82 9.12
CA VAL A 47 2.14 4.27 8.18
C VAL A 47 1.60 5.38 7.26
N LEU A 48 0.35 5.26 6.81
CA LEU A 48 -0.33 6.26 5.99
C LEU A 48 -0.80 7.48 6.80
N GLY A 49 -0.78 7.41 8.14
CA GLY A 49 -1.26 8.48 9.01
C GLY A 49 -2.77 8.72 8.91
N ILE A 50 -3.54 7.69 8.55
CA ILE A 50 -5.00 7.77 8.38
C ILE A 50 -5.73 6.87 9.36
N ASP A 51 -7.01 7.14 9.58
CA ASP A 51 -7.87 6.23 10.34
C ASP A 51 -8.14 4.93 9.54
N ARG A 52 -8.33 3.82 10.26
CA ARG A 52 -8.66 2.51 9.66
C ARG A 52 -9.91 2.56 8.78
N ARG A 53 -10.92 3.35 9.14
CA ARG A 53 -12.13 3.54 8.33
C ARG A 53 -11.83 4.23 7.00
N THR A 54 -10.88 5.17 7.00
CA THR A 54 -10.43 5.82 5.76
C THR A 54 -9.67 4.82 4.89
N LEU A 55 -8.80 3.99 5.47
CA LEU A 55 -8.12 2.91 4.75
C LEU A 55 -9.11 1.97 4.04
N TYR A 56 -10.14 1.50 4.75
CA TYR A 56 -11.16 0.63 4.16
C TYR A 56 -11.94 1.32 3.03
N ARG A 57 -12.35 2.58 3.22
CA ARG A 57 -13.04 3.36 2.17
C ARG A 57 -12.17 3.57 0.93
N MET A 58 -10.87 3.81 1.12
CA MET A 58 -9.92 3.91 0.02
C MET A 58 -9.78 2.57 -0.70
N ALA A 59 -9.65 1.47 0.05
CA ALA A 59 -9.57 0.13 -0.54
C ALA A 59 -10.82 -0.22 -1.35
N GLU A 60 -12.03 0.04 -0.84
CA GLU A 60 -13.28 -0.13 -1.57
C GLU A 60 -13.31 0.71 -2.85
N ARG A 61 -12.93 1.99 -2.76
CA ARG A 61 -12.87 2.91 -3.91
C ARG A 61 -11.94 2.40 -5.01
N PHE A 62 -10.81 1.81 -4.63
CA PHE A 62 -9.80 1.31 -5.57
C PHE A 62 -9.95 -0.18 -5.93
N GLY A 63 -10.99 -0.85 -5.43
CA GLY A 63 -11.23 -2.28 -5.65
C GLY A 63 -10.15 -3.18 -5.04
N ILE A 64 -9.48 -2.73 -3.98
CA ILE A 64 -8.46 -3.49 -3.27
C ILE A 64 -9.17 -4.36 -2.23
N ASP A 65 -9.08 -5.68 -2.42
CA ASP A 65 -9.64 -6.63 -1.48
C ASP A 65 -8.74 -6.74 -0.24
N LEU A 66 -9.04 -5.95 0.78
CA LEU A 66 -8.46 -6.11 2.11
C LEU A 66 -9.21 -7.22 2.86
N LYS A 67 -9.22 -8.46 2.36
CA LYS A 67 -9.77 -9.61 3.12
C LYS A 67 -8.91 -9.87 4.33
N ASP A 68 -9.52 -9.96 5.52
CA ASP A 68 -8.84 -10.38 6.75
C ASP A 68 -8.20 -11.74 6.54
N ASP A 69 -6.88 -11.76 6.26
CA ASP A 69 -6.05 -12.93 6.50
C ASP A 69 -5.93 -13.11 8.01
N ALA A 70 -7.05 -13.48 8.63
CA ALA A 70 -7.07 -14.14 9.92
C ALA A 70 -6.41 -15.52 9.72
N GLY A 71 -5.08 -15.53 9.68
CA GLY A 71 -4.26 -16.75 9.67
C GLY A 71 -3.56 -17.05 8.36
N SER A 72 -2.45 -16.35 8.07
CA SER A 72 -1.31 -16.96 7.39
C SER A 72 -0.03 -16.67 8.18
N GLY A 73 -0.02 -17.18 9.40
CA GLY A 73 1.19 -17.74 9.96
C GLY A 73 1.07 -19.26 9.86
N ALA A 74 1.54 -19.84 8.75
CA ALA A 74 1.92 -21.26 8.64
C ALA A 74 2.42 -21.58 7.22
N ALA A 75 3.73 -21.52 7.01
CA ALA A 75 4.58 -22.54 6.37
C ALA A 75 6.00 -21.97 6.19
#